data_AF-A0A5U6FNK2-F1
#
_entry.id   AF-A0A5U6FNK2-F1
#
_cell.length_a   1.000
_cell.length_b   1.000
_cell.length_c   1.000
_cell.angle_alpha   90.00
_cell.angle_beta   90.00
_cell.angle_gamma   90.00
#
_symmetry.space_group_name_H-M   'P 1'
#
loop_
_entity.id
_entity.type
_entity.pdbx_description
1 polymer ?
#
loop_
_entity_poly.entity_id
_entity_poly.type
_entity_poly.pdbx_seq_one_letter_code
_entity_poly.pdbx_strand_id
1 'polypeptide(L)'
;QEVIVDFLNGDPDQPIIMGRTYHQENRSPGSLPGTKTQMTIRSKTYKGSGFNELMFDDATGKERVYIHAQKNMNTEVLHNRTTDVTNNHAETIGNNQVIAVTNNQIQTIGVNQIQNVGVNQVEKVGSNQVIKVGTNQIETVGLLRALNVGVVYQTTVGAIMNTSVAMMQSSQVGLHKSLMVGMGYSVNVGNKVTFSVGKTRSDNAGQTAIYSAGEHLELRCGKARLVMTKDGKIFLNGTKIDLEGAESVNGDALTINWNCGATETVPDAPKDDSPEPKMPDMRKF
;
A
#
# COMPACT_ATOMS: atom_id res chain seq x y z
N GLN A 1 -26.77 55.64 -17.87
CA GLN A 1 -27.29 55.82 -19.23
C GLN A 1 -28.79 56.01 -19.16
N GLU A 2 -29.31 56.88 -20.00
CA GLU A 2 -30.74 57.00 -20.28
C GLU A 2 -30.98 56.52 -21.72
N VAL A 3 -32.17 56.00 -22.00
CA VAL A 3 -32.57 55.57 -23.33
C VAL A 3 -33.74 56.41 -23.82
N ILE A 4 -33.69 56.80 -25.08
CA ILE A 4 -34.80 57.45 -25.78
C ILE A 4 -35.68 56.31 -26.30
N VAL A 5 -36.88 56.21 -25.76
CA VAL A 5 -37.89 55.24 -26.18
C VAL A 5 -38.94 55.98 -27.02
N ASP A 6 -39.20 55.47 -28.21
CA ASP A 6 -40.34 55.84 -29.04
C ASP A 6 -41.26 54.60 -29.14
N PHE A 7 -42.45 54.75 -29.71
CA PHE A 7 -43.45 53.69 -29.76
C PHE A 7 -43.88 53.44 -31.19
N LEU A 8 -43.87 52.18 -31.63
CA LEU A 8 -44.26 51.84 -33.00
C LEU A 8 -45.71 52.29 -33.24
N ASN A 9 -45.92 53.21 -34.18
CA ASN A 9 -47.22 53.86 -34.42
C ASN A 9 -47.87 54.51 -33.17
N GLY A 10 -47.06 54.90 -32.18
CA GLY A 10 -47.54 55.47 -30.93
C GLY A 10 -48.17 54.46 -29.96
N ASP A 11 -48.06 53.15 -30.24
CA ASP A 11 -48.58 52.08 -29.37
C ASP A 11 -47.67 51.88 -28.14
N PRO A 12 -48.11 52.25 -26.92
CA PRO A 12 -47.31 52.14 -25.69
C PRO A 12 -46.85 50.71 -25.38
N ASP A 13 -47.53 49.69 -25.93
CA ASP A 13 -47.17 48.28 -25.75
C ASP A 13 -46.06 47.81 -26.71
N GLN A 14 -45.62 48.67 -27.64
CA GLN A 14 -44.56 48.38 -28.62
C GLN A 14 -43.41 49.42 -28.58
N PRO A 15 -42.66 49.50 -27.47
CA PRO A 15 -41.53 50.42 -27.37
C PRO A 15 -40.38 50.04 -28.31
N ILE A 16 -39.78 51.04 -28.95
CA ILE A 16 -38.55 50.97 -29.73
C ILE A 16 -37.49 51.90 -29.13
N ILE A 17 -36.26 51.43 -29.00
CA ILE A 17 -35.14 52.25 -28.50
C ILE A 17 -34.53 53.01 -29.68
N MET A 18 -34.70 54.34 -29.70
CA MET A 18 -34.24 55.23 -30.78
C MET A 18 -32.84 55.77 -30.55
N GLY A 19 -32.35 55.73 -29.32
CA GLY A 19 -31.02 56.21 -28.98
C GLY A 19 -30.70 56.09 -27.50
N ARG A 20 -29.46 56.40 -27.15
CA ARG A 20 -28.99 56.49 -25.76
C ARG A 20 -28.45 57.89 -25.49
N THR A 21 -28.78 58.46 -24.34
CA THR A 21 -28.23 59.74 -23.88
C THR A 21 -27.30 59.51 -22.69
N TYR A 22 -26.28 60.37 -22.59
CA TYR A 22 -25.36 60.36 -21.46
C TYR A 22 -26.08 60.85 -20.20
N HIS A 23 -25.89 60.14 -19.09
CA HIS A 23 -26.41 60.56 -17.78
C HIS A 23 -25.24 60.59 -16.78
N GLN A 24 -24.99 61.76 -16.21
CA GLN A 24 -23.75 62.05 -15.46
C GLN A 24 -23.58 61.20 -14.19
N GLU A 25 -24.68 60.82 -13.54
CA GLU A 25 -24.66 59.99 -12.34
C GLU A 25 -24.51 58.49 -12.63
N ASN A 26 -24.71 58.08 -13.89
CA ASN A 26 -24.69 56.68 -14.31
C ASN A 26 -23.65 56.48 -15.42
N ARG A 27 -22.39 56.79 -15.06
CA ARG A 27 -21.20 56.66 -15.91
C ARG A 27 -20.92 55.18 -16.21
N SER A 28 -20.40 54.91 -17.40
CA SER A 28 -19.90 53.58 -17.74
C SER A 28 -18.83 53.14 -16.74
N PRO A 29 -18.77 51.85 -16.38
CA PRO A 29 -17.64 51.32 -15.62
C PRO A 29 -16.31 51.62 -16.34
N GLY A 30 -15.41 52.33 -15.65
CA GLY A 30 -14.08 52.72 -16.15
C GLY A 30 -14.00 54.04 -16.93
N SER A 31 -12.78 54.41 -17.32
CA SER A 31 -12.46 55.70 -17.97
C SER A 31 -12.06 55.50 -19.43
N LEU A 32 -12.61 56.32 -20.33
CA LEU A 32 -12.11 56.41 -21.71
C LEU A 32 -10.74 57.10 -21.74
N PRO A 33 -9.82 56.70 -22.65
CA PRO A 33 -10.00 55.69 -23.70
C PRO A 33 -9.77 54.24 -23.24
N GLY A 34 -9.43 54.00 -21.97
CA GLY A 34 -9.00 52.70 -21.44
C GLY A 34 -10.04 51.57 -21.51
N THR A 35 -11.33 51.90 -21.46
CA THR A 35 -12.44 50.92 -21.56
C THR A 35 -13.18 50.97 -22.89
N LYS A 36 -12.58 51.53 -23.94
CA LYS A 36 -13.23 51.72 -25.25
C LYS A 36 -13.68 50.41 -25.93
N THR A 37 -13.10 49.28 -25.56
CA THR A 37 -13.41 47.94 -26.07
C THR A 37 -14.29 47.11 -25.13
N GLN A 38 -14.71 47.69 -24.01
CA GLN A 38 -15.45 46.97 -22.97
C GLN A 38 -16.95 47.26 -23.04
N MET A 39 -17.73 46.20 -22.85
CA MET A 39 -19.17 46.23 -22.66
C MET A 39 -19.51 45.53 -21.36
N THR A 40 -20.32 46.17 -20.52
CA THR A 40 -20.64 45.66 -19.18
C THR A 40 -22.13 45.76 -18.88
N ILE A 41 -22.67 44.71 -18.25
CA ILE A 41 -23.92 44.73 -17.50
C ILE A 41 -23.55 44.62 -16.01
N ARG A 42 -23.75 45.70 -15.24
CA ARG A 42 -23.36 45.77 -13.82
C ARG A 42 -24.50 46.29 -12.96
N SER A 43 -24.72 45.64 -11.81
CA SER A 43 -25.64 46.08 -10.76
C SER A 43 -24.86 46.48 -9.49
N LYS A 44 -25.28 47.53 -8.79
CA LYS A 44 -24.72 47.91 -7.48
C LYS A 44 -25.43 47.16 -6.36
N THR A 45 -24.67 46.72 -5.34
CA THR A 45 -25.25 46.18 -4.11
C THR A 45 -26.18 47.19 -3.46
N TYR A 46 -27.40 46.78 -3.15
CA TYR A 46 -28.36 47.64 -2.46
C TYR A 46 -27.82 48.11 -1.10
N LYS A 47 -27.77 49.44 -0.91
CA LYS A 47 -27.20 50.09 0.28
C LYS A 47 -25.78 49.58 0.67
N GLY A 48 -24.99 49.13 -0.31
CA GLY A 48 -23.64 48.65 -0.11
C GLY A 48 -22.66 49.11 -1.19
N SER A 49 -21.39 48.73 -1.03
CA SER A 49 -20.30 49.09 -1.94
C SER A 49 -19.97 48.03 -3.01
N GLY A 50 -20.54 46.82 -2.90
CA GLY A 50 -20.28 45.71 -3.84
C GLY A 50 -21.02 45.82 -5.17
N PHE A 51 -20.78 44.85 -6.07
CA PHE A 51 -21.44 44.77 -7.37
C PHE A 51 -21.46 43.35 -7.95
N ASN A 52 -22.42 43.07 -8.85
CA ASN A 52 -22.35 41.92 -9.76
C ASN A 52 -22.08 42.43 -11.16
N GLU A 53 -21.36 41.66 -11.97
CA GLU A 53 -20.94 42.09 -13.31
C GLU A 53 -20.83 40.92 -14.28
N LEU A 54 -21.33 41.15 -15.50
CA LEU A 54 -20.95 40.43 -16.71
C LEU A 54 -20.29 41.45 -17.64
N MET A 55 -19.06 41.19 -18.06
CA MET A 55 -18.30 42.07 -18.93
C MET A 55 -17.66 41.29 -20.09
N PHE A 56 -17.70 41.91 -21.27
CA PHE A 56 -17.03 41.50 -22.49
C PHE A 56 -16.00 42.55 -22.87
N ASP A 57 -14.76 42.14 -23.12
CA ASP A 57 -13.67 43.00 -23.61
C ASP A 57 -13.18 42.44 -24.94
N ASP A 58 -13.32 43.22 -26.02
CA ASP A 58 -12.91 42.83 -27.38
C ASP A 58 -11.61 43.53 -27.82
N ALA A 59 -10.74 43.87 -26.86
CA ALA A 59 -9.40 44.35 -27.15
C ALA A 59 -8.58 43.26 -27.86
N THR A 60 -8.11 43.55 -29.08
CA THR A 60 -7.37 42.59 -29.91
C THR A 60 -6.21 41.94 -29.17
N GLY A 61 -6.25 40.60 -29.05
CA GLY A 61 -5.25 39.78 -28.35
C GLY A 61 -5.37 39.76 -26.82
N LYS A 62 -6.44 40.36 -26.26
CA LYS A 62 -6.76 40.41 -24.84
C LYS A 62 -8.26 40.19 -24.59
N GLU A 63 -8.91 39.48 -25.50
CA GLU A 63 -10.34 39.23 -25.47
C GLU A 63 -10.72 38.48 -24.19
N ARG A 64 -11.79 38.93 -23.52
CA ARG A 64 -12.17 38.35 -22.22
C ARG A 64 -13.65 38.46 -21.95
N VAL A 65 -14.20 37.37 -21.42
CA VAL A 65 -15.46 37.39 -20.67
C VAL A 65 -15.13 37.35 -19.18
N TYR A 66 -15.69 38.27 -18.41
CA TYR A 66 -15.56 38.34 -16.97
C TYR A 66 -16.93 38.23 -16.31
N ILE A 67 -17.04 37.33 -15.34
CA ILE A 67 -18.25 37.16 -14.52
C ILE A 67 -17.85 37.34 -13.06
N HIS A 68 -18.50 38.27 -12.38
CA HIS A 68 -18.32 38.53 -10.96
C HIS A 68 -19.64 38.40 -10.21
N ALA A 69 -19.63 37.56 -9.17
CA ALA A 69 -20.71 37.46 -8.21
C ALA A 69 -20.22 37.97 -6.85
N GLN A 70 -20.95 38.91 -6.24
CA GLN A 70 -20.56 39.54 -4.98
C GLN A 70 -20.61 38.60 -3.78
N LYS A 71 -21.45 37.56 -3.84
CA LYS A 71 -21.68 36.65 -2.71
C LYS A 71 -21.80 35.19 -3.15
N ASN A 72 -22.88 34.86 -3.84
CA ASN A 72 -23.16 33.52 -4.32
C ASN A 72 -23.26 33.53 -5.84
N MET A 73 -22.71 32.52 -6.49
CA MET A 73 -23.00 32.17 -7.87
C MET A 73 -23.58 30.76 -7.88
N ASN A 74 -24.79 30.63 -8.43
CA ASN A 74 -25.41 29.33 -8.70
C ASN A 74 -25.45 29.14 -10.21
N THR A 75 -25.15 27.94 -10.68
CA THR A 75 -25.24 27.57 -12.09
C THR A 75 -25.97 26.25 -12.19
N GLU A 76 -27.14 26.29 -12.83
CA GLU A 76 -27.99 25.12 -13.08
C GLU A 76 -28.11 24.93 -14.59
N VAL A 77 -27.87 23.71 -15.06
CA VAL A 77 -27.98 23.35 -16.48
C VAL A 77 -28.81 22.07 -16.56
N LEU A 78 -30.03 22.19 -17.09
CA LEU A 78 -31.02 21.11 -17.08
C LEU A 78 -30.75 19.98 -18.08
N HIS A 79 -29.85 20.21 -19.03
CA HIS A 79 -29.52 19.23 -20.07
C HIS A 79 -28.02 18.91 -20.06
N ASN A 80 -27.23 19.61 -20.89
CA ASN A 80 -25.81 19.33 -21.03
C ASN A 80 -24.99 20.60 -20.81
N ARG A 81 -23.91 20.47 -20.05
CA ARG A 81 -22.82 21.47 -19.97
C ARG A 81 -21.56 20.82 -20.51
N THR A 82 -20.93 21.46 -21.49
CA THR A 82 -19.59 21.11 -21.98
C THR A 82 -18.64 22.24 -21.64
N THR A 83 -17.45 21.92 -21.16
CA THR A 83 -16.37 22.88 -20.92
C THR A 83 -15.14 22.37 -21.67
N ASP A 84 -14.63 23.17 -22.60
CA ASP A 84 -13.39 22.92 -23.30
C ASP A 84 -12.42 24.08 -23.04
N VAL A 85 -11.20 23.76 -22.62
CA VAL A 85 -10.14 24.73 -22.29
C VAL A 85 -8.87 24.28 -23.00
N THR A 86 -8.55 24.95 -24.10
CA THR A 86 -7.50 24.54 -25.04
C THR A 86 -6.07 24.83 -24.56
N ASN A 87 -5.93 25.68 -23.54
CA ASN A 87 -4.64 26.04 -22.96
C ASN A 87 -4.56 25.60 -21.50
N ASN A 88 -4.88 26.49 -20.55
CA ASN A 88 -4.71 26.22 -19.12
C ASN A 88 -6.03 26.41 -18.36
N HIS A 89 -6.35 25.47 -17.48
CA HIS A 89 -7.39 25.60 -16.47
C HIS A 89 -6.75 25.64 -15.08
N ALA A 90 -7.17 26.60 -14.26
CA ALA A 90 -6.75 26.71 -12.87
C ALA A 90 -7.98 26.97 -11.99
N GLU A 91 -8.08 26.23 -10.89
CA GLU A 91 -9.13 26.35 -9.90
C GLU A 91 -8.51 26.39 -8.49
N THR A 92 -8.93 27.35 -7.68
CA THR A 92 -8.49 27.51 -6.29
C THR A 92 -9.70 27.55 -5.39
N ILE A 93 -9.80 26.58 -4.47
CA ILE A 93 -10.89 26.48 -3.51
C ILE A 93 -10.36 26.88 -2.12
N GLY A 94 -10.88 27.97 -1.56
CA GLY A 94 -10.42 28.49 -0.26
C GLY A 94 -10.89 27.69 0.96
N ASN A 95 -11.89 26.82 0.80
CA ASN A 95 -12.45 25.98 1.87
C ASN A 95 -12.64 24.54 1.36
N ASN A 96 -13.89 24.14 1.07
CA ASN A 96 -14.24 22.75 0.76
C ASN A 96 -14.69 22.59 -0.70
N GLN A 97 -14.31 21.48 -1.32
CA GLN A 97 -14.83 21.01 -2.61
C GLN A 97 -15.55 19.68 -2.40
N VAL A 98 -16.74 19.54 -2.99
CA VAL A 98 -17.49 18.27 -3.03
C VAL A 98 -17.80 17.96 -4.48
N ILE A 99 -17.42 16.76 -4.93
CA ILE A 99 -17.71 16.25 -6.27
C ILE A 99 -18.54 14.98 -6.10
N ALA A 100 -19.73 14.96 -6.67
CA ALA A 100 -20.62 13.80 -6.68
C ALA A 100 -20.93 13.41 -8.12
N VAL A 101 -20.47 12.23 -8.54
CA VAL A 101 -20.73 11.65 -9.86
C VAL A 101 -21.56 10.37 -9.64
N THR A 102 -22.78 10.35 -10.16
CA THR A 102 -23.73 9.24 -9.91
C THR A 102 -23.54 8.04 -10.82
N ASN A 103 -22.90 8.25 -11.97
CA ASN A 103 -22.61 7.20 -12.94
C ASN A 103 -21.09 7.01 -13.06
N ASN A 104 -20.46 7.48 -14.14
CA ASN A 104 -19.04 7.22 -14.41
C ASN A 104 -18.21 8.50 -14.35
N GLN A 105 -17.03 8.42 -13.72
CA GLN A 105 -15.95 9.40 -13.83
C GLN A 105 -14.77 8.76 -14.56
N ILE A 106 -14.34 9.37 -15.67
CA ILE A 106 -13.17 8.93 -16.45
C ILE A 106 -12.14 10.05 -16.41
N GLN A 107 -10.91 9.73 -15.97
CA GLN A 107 -9.80 10.66 -15.91
C GLN A 107 -8.66 10.13 -16.78
N THR A 108 -8.21 10.95 -17.75
CA THR A 108 -7.04 10.66 -18.58
C THR A 108 -6.00 11.74 -18.35
N ILE A 109 -4.81 11.34 -17.90
CA ILE A 109 -3.68 12.25 -17.68
C ILE A 109 -2.60 11.88 -18.69
N GLY A 110 -2.25 12.82 -19.58
CA GLY A 110 -1.30 12.56 -20.66
C GLY A 110 0.16 12.48 -20.22
N VAL A 111 0.52 13.16 -19.12
CA VAL A 111 1.91 13.25 -18.66
C VAL A 111 2.03 12.84 -17.18
N ASN A 112 1.70 13.72 -16.24
CA ASN A 112 1.93 13.51 -14.80
C ASN A 112 0.71 13.88 -13.96
N GLN A 113 0.45 13.08 -12.92
CA GLN A 113 -0.49 13.41 -11.84
C GLN A 113 0.29 13.48 -10.52
N ILE A 114 0.20 14.60 -9.82
CA ILE A 114 0.81 14.81 -8.50
C ILE A 114 -0.31 15.10 -7.51
N GLN A 115 -0.38 14.32 -6.43
CA GLN A 115 -1.38 14.47 -5.38
C GLN A 115 -0.70 14.63 -4.03
N ASN A 116 -0.95 15.76 -3.36
CA ASN A 116 -0.46 16.04 -2.02
C ASN A 116 -1.65 16.05 -1.06
N VAL A 117 -1.66 15.13 -0.10
CA VAL A 117 -2.69 15.04 0.94
C VAL A 117 -2.06 15.36 2.29
N GLY A 118 -2.51 16.44 2.94
CA GLY A 118 -1.87 16.94 4.16
C GLY A 118 -2.20 16.15 5.43
N VAL A 119 -3.33 15.42 5.46
CA VAL A 119 -3.78 14.69 6.65
C VAL A 119 -4.08 13.23 6.31
N ASN A 120 -5.24 12.94 5.71
CA ASN A 120 -5.71 11.58 5.47
C ASN A 120 -6.29 11.42 4.07
N GLN A 121 -6.02 10.26 3.46
CA GLN A 121 -6.73 9.77 2.27
C GLN A 121 -7.48 8.49 2.66
N VAL A 122 -8.79 8.46 2.40
CA VAL A 122 -9.64 7.28 2.64
C VAL A 122 -10.30 6.89 1.34
N GLU A 123 -10.06 5.66 0.89
CA GLU A 123 -10.64 5.11 -0.32
C GLU A 123 -11.50 3.88 0.03
N LYS A 124 -12.73 3.85 -0.46
CA LYS A 124 -13.63 2.70 -0.34
C LYS A 124 -14.08 2.28 -1.73
N VAL A 125 -13.69 1.08 -2.13
CA VAL A 125 -14.07 0.47 -3.41
C VAL A 125 -15.14 -0.58 -3.15
N GLY A 126 -16.29 -0.47 -3.81
CA GLY A 126 -17.44 -1.36 -3.58
C GLY A 126 -17.34 -2.72 -4.26
N SER A 127 -16.50 -2.85 -5.29
CA SER A 127 -16.31 -4.09 -6.05
C SER A 127 -14.82 -4.40 -6.22
N ASN A 128 -14.19 -4.01 -7.33
CA ASN A 128 -12.82 -4.38 -7.67
C ASN A 128 -11.92 -3.14 -7.78
N GLN A 129 -10.70 -3.25 -7.26
CA GLN A 129 -9.61 -2.31 -7.50
C GLN A 129 -8.54 -3.02 -8.34
N VAL A 130 -8.19 -2.46 -9.51
CA VAL A 130 -7.15 -3.01 -10.40
C VAL A 130 -6.10 -1.94 -10.61
N ILE A 131 -4.84 -2.26 -10.25
CA ILE A 131 -3.70 -1.35 -10.40
C ILE A 131 -2.70 -2.02 -11.34
N LYS A 132 -2.42 -1.38 -12.47
CA LYS A 132 -1.40 -1.81 -13.43
C LYS A 132 -0.33 -0.75 -13.54
N VAL A 133 0.87 -1.08 -13.10
CA VAL A 133 2.03 -0.19 -13.13
C VAL A 133 2.97 -0.64 -14.24
N GLY A 134 3.40 0.29 -15.11
CA GLY A 134 4.24 -0.03 -16.27
C GLY A 134 5.71 -0.28 -15.93
N THR A 135 6.23 0.39 -14.90
CA THR A 135 7.66 0.32 -14.52
C THR A 135 7.83 -0.04 -13.04
N ASN A 136 7.71 0.93 -12.13
CA ASN A 136 8.03 0.75 -10.72
C ASN A 136 6.89 1.22 -9.81
N GLN A 137 6.62 0.46 -8.76
CA GLN A 137 5.76 0.85 -7.64
C GLN A 137 6.62 0.88 -6.37
N ILE A 138 6.70 2.04 -5.72
CA ILE A 138 7.46 2.22 -4.47
C ILE A 138 6.47 2.70 -3.41
N GLU A 139 6.44 2.01 -2.27
CA GLU A 139 5.55 2.31 -1.14
C GLU A 139 6.40 2.46 0.13
N THR A 140 6.37 3.65 0.73
CA THR A 140 7.04 3.92 2.02
C THR A 140 5.97 4.17 3.07
N VAL A 141 6.00 3.40 4.16
CA VAL A 141 5.06 3.52 5.28
C VAL A 141 5.85 3.83 6.54
N GLY A 142 5.57 4.99 7.15
CA GLY A 142 6.38 5.49 8.28
C GLY A 142 6.14 4.77 9.61
N LEU A 143 4.97 4.14 9.80
CA LEU A 143 4.60 3.50 11.07
C LEU A 143 4.13 2.04 10.89
N LEU A 144 3.01 1.84 10.22
CA LEU A 144 2.34 0.54 10.15
C LEU A 144 1.69 0.32 8.79
N ARG A 145 1.97 -0.85 8.19
CA ARG A 145 1.24 -1.38 7.05
C ARG A 145 0.51 -2.65 7.46
N ALA A 146 -0.82 -2.64 7.43
CA ALA A 146 -1.66 -3.80 7.73
C ALA A 146 -2.40 -4.27 6.47
N LEU A 147 -2.41 -5.57 6.22
CA LEU A 147 -3.08 -6.20 5.07
C LEU A 147 -3.98 -7.33 5.57
N ASN A 148 -5.30 -7.16 5.40
CA ASN A 148 -6.29 -8.18 5.71
C ASN A 148 -6.91 -8.69 4.41
N VAL A 149 -6.85 -10.01 4.19
CA VAL A 149 -7.37 -10.65 2.97
C VAL A 149 -8.37 -11.73 3.36
N GLY A 150 -9.58 -11.65 2.82
CA GLY A 150 -10.68 -12.52 3.23
C GLY A 150 -10.61 -13.97 2.72
N VAL A 151 -9.99 -14.19 1.55
CA VAL A 151 -9.96 -15.52 0.93
C VAL A 151 -8.56 -15.92 0.46
N VAL A 152 -8.03 -15.30 -0.60
CA VAL A 152 -6.76 -15.69 -1.21
C VAL A 152 -5.84 -14.48 -1.35
N TYR A 153 -4.59 -14.65 -0.93
CA TYR A 153 -3.49 -13.74 -1.21
C TYR A 153 -2.41 -14.49 -2.00
N GLN A 154 -2.10 -14.02 -3.21
CA GLN A 154 -1.07 -14.59 -4.07
C GLN A 154 -0.04 -13.51 -4.39
N THR A 155 1.24 -13.88 -4.34
CA THR A 155 2.35 -13.06 -4.85
C THR A 155 3.16 -13.89 -5.82
N THR A 156 3.45 -13.33 -6.99
CA THR A 156 4.26 -13.98 -8.02
C THR A 156 5.36 -13.01 -8.42
N VAL A 157 6.62 -13.44 -8.31
CA VAL A 157 7.80 -12.63 -8.59
C VAL A 157 8.61 -13.33 -9.66
N GLY A 158 8.88 -12.63 -10.76
CA GLY A 158 9.57 -13.21 -11.93
C GLY A 158 11.08 -13.37 -11.77
N ALA A 159 11.70 -12.65 -10.82
CA ALA A 159 13.14 -12.67 -10.60
C ALA A 159 13.49 -12.89 -9.13
N ILE A 160 13.60 -11.81 -8.35
CA ILE A 160 14.12 -11.86 -6.97
C ILE A 160 13.10 -11.24 -6.02
N MET A 161 12.81 -11.94 -4.93
CA MET A 161 12.09 -11.41 -3.77
C MET A 161 13.06 -11.36 -2.59
N ASN A 162 13.24 -10.18 -2.00
CA ASN A 162 14.02 -9.99 -0.77
C ASN A 162 13.10 -9.52 0.35
N THR A 163 13.31 -10.04 1.56
CA THR A 163 12.59 -9.60 2.76
C THR A 163 13.62 -9.44 3.88
N SER A 164 13.78 -8.20 4.34
CA SER A 164 14.65 -7.87 5.47
C SER A 164 13.81 -7.38 6.64
N VAL A 165 14.05 -7.94 7.81
CA VAL A 165 13.29 -7.63 9.03
C VAL A 165 14.29 -7.39 10.16
N ALA A 166 14.23 -6.21 10.78
CA ALA A 166 15.21 -5.77 11.77
C ALA A 166 15.06 -6.46 13.14
N MET A 167 13.83 -6.81 13.53
CA MET A 167 13.54 -7.36 14.86
C MET A 167 13.03 -8.79 14.78
N MET A 168 11.79 -8.99 14.30
CA MET A 168 11.13 -10.29 14.34
C MET A 168 10.22 -10.49 13.13
N GLN A 169 10.33 -11.65 12.50
CA GLN A 169 9.39 -12.14 11.50
C GLN A 169 8.69 -13.39 12.06
N SER A 170 7.35 -13.36 12.13
CA SER A 170 6.54 -14.49 12.59
C SER A 170 5.58 -14.96 11.50
N SER A 171 5.37 -16.28 11.40
CA SER A 171 4.43 -16.89 10.45
C SER A 171 3.66 -18.02 11.14
N GLN A 172 2.36 -17.85 11.25
CA GLN A 172 1.44 -18.84 11.83
C GLN A 172 0.52 -19.35 10.71
N VAL A 173 0.41 -20.67 10.57
CA VAL A 173 -0.40 -21.32 9.55
C VAL A 173 -1.27 -22.38 10.21
N GLY A 174 -2.60 -22.27 10.08
CA GLY A 174 -3.55 -23.10 10.82
C GLY A 174 -3.74 -24.51 10.27
N LEU A 175 -3.64 -24.69 8.95
CA LEU A 175 -3.89 -25.99 8.30
C LEU A 175 -2.61 -26.60 7.71
N HIS A 176 -2.03 -25.97 6.70
CA HIS A 176 -0.94 -26.56 5.93
C HIS A 176 0.01 -25.50 5.37
N LYS A 177 1.30 -25.68 5.62
CA LYS A 177 2.39 -24.88 5.03
C LYS A 177 3.28 -25.81 4.22
N SER A 178 3.43 -25.53 2.92
CA SER A 178 4.37 -26.23 2.03
C SER A 178 5.42 -25.28 1.50
N LEU A 179 6.66 -25.76 1.40
CA LEU A 179 7.81 -25.06 0.83
C LEU A 179 8.46 -26.00 -0.19
N MET A 180 8.41 -25.63 -1.46
CA MET A 180 9.06 -26.34 -2.55
C MET A 180 10.19 -25.47 -3.09
N VAL A 181 11.40 -26.02 -3.18
CA VAL A 181 12.60 -25.30 -3.62
C VAL A 181 13.25 -26.09 -4.75
N GLY A 182 13.45 -25.45 -5.90
CA GLY A 182 13.92 -26.15 -7.12
C GLY A 182 15.43 -26.40 -7.18
N MET A 183 16.25 -25.64 -6.45
CA MET A 183 17.71 -25.77 -6.49
C MET A 183 18.32 -25.95 -5.10
N GLY A 184 18.36 -24.90 -4.28
CA GLY A 184 19.03 -24.93 -2.98
C GLY A 184 18.26 -24.20 -1.91
N TYR A 185 18.22 -24.78 -0.71
CA TYR A 185 17.63 -24.19 0.49
C TYR A 185 18.68 -24.15 1.60
N SER A 186 19.05 -22.94 2.04
CA SER A 186 20.06 -22.71 3.09
C SER A 186 19.42 -21.98 4.26
N VAL A 187 19.71 -22.46 5.47
CA VAL A 187 19.22 -21.88 6.73
C VAL A 187 20.42 -21.66 7.63
N ASN A 188 20.75 -20.40 7.88
CA ASN A 188 21.83 -20.00 8.79
C ASN A 188 21.20 -19.39 10.05
N VAL A 189 21.48 -19.99 11.20
CA VAL A 189 20.92 -19.55 12.49
C VAL A 189 22.06 -19.23 13.44
N GLY A 190 22.07 -18.00 13.99
CA GLY A 190 23.17 -17.52 14.82
C GLY A 190 23.18 -18.04 16.26
N ASN A 191 22.08 -18.61 16.75
CA ASN A 191 21.98 -19.13 18.12
C ASN A 191 21.34 -20.53 18.15
N LYS A 192 20.02 -20.62 18.04
CA LYS A 192 19.29 -21.90 18.24
C LYS A 192 18.21 -22.10 17.20
N VAL A 193 18.13 -23.32 16.67
CA VAL A 193 17.02 -23.82 15.87
C VAL A 193 16.32 -24.95 16.64
N THR A 194 14.99 -25.00 16.59
CA THR A 194 14.21 -26.05 17.25
C THR A 194 13.05 -26.46 16.35
N PHE A 195 12.87 -27.77 16.18
CA PHE A 195 11.74 -28.35 15.47
C PHE A 195 10.95 -29.23 16.43
N SER A 196 9.71 -28.86 16.72
CA SER A 196 8.78 -29.67 17.50
C SER A 196 7.71 -30.24 16.59
N VAL A 197 7.54 -31.56 16.58
CA VAL A 197 6.63 -32.27 15.68
C VAL A 197 5.76 -33.21 16.50
N GLY A 198 4.44 -33.01 16.44
CA GLY A 198 3.49 -33.74 17.30
C GLY A 198 3.20 -35.19 16.89
N LYS A 199 3.53 -35.60 15.65
CA LYS A 199 3.30 -36.96 15.15
C LYS A 199 4.54 -37.56 14.51
N THR A 200 4.85 -37.17 13.28
CA THR A 200 5.92 -37.80 12.49
C THR A 200 6.79 -36.74 11.84
N ARG A 201 8.10 -36.86 12.06
CA ARG A 201 9.13 -36.18 11.28
C ARG A 201 9.77 -37.21 10.36
N SER A 202 9.94 -36.87 9.08
CA SER A 202 10.63 -37.69 8.09
C SER A 202 11.64 -36.82 7.36
N ASP A 203 12.88 -37.26 7.32
CA ASP A 203 13.96 -36.64 6.56
C ASP A 203 14.47 -37.68 5.54
N ASN A 204 14.27 -37.40 4.25
CA ASN A 204 14.65 -38.32 3.17
C ASN A 204 15.70 -37.65 2.28
N ALA A 205 16.88 -38.27 2.15
CA ALA A 205 17.92 -37.82 1.23
C ALA A 205 18.12 -38.87 0.14
N GLY A 206 18.11 -38.45 -1.13
CA GLY A 206 18.25 -39.36 -2.27
C GLY A 206 19.67 -39.88 -2.52
N GLN A 207 20.68 -39.19 -1.99
CA GLN A 207 22.09 -39.59 -2.13
C GLN A 207 22.79 -39.63 -0.77
N THR A 208 22.92 -38.48 -0.11
CA THR A 208 23.67 -38.36 1.14
C THR A 208 22.91 -37.49 2.15
N ALA A 209 22.83 -37.96 3.40
CA ALA A 209 22.45 -37.16 4.55
C ALA A 209 23.67 -37.02 5.48
N ILE A 210 24.04 -35.78 5.83
CA ILE A 210 25.17 -35.49 6.71
C ILE A 210 24.63 -34.79 7.96
N TYR A 211 24.87 -35.38 9.12
CA TYR A 211 24.61 -34.79 10.43
C TYR A 211 25.94 -34.62 11.15
N SER A 212 26.27 -33.39 11.53
CA SER A 212 27.53 -33.05 12.18
C SER A 212 27.31 -32.10 13.34
N ALA A 213 28.04 -32.29 14.43
CA ALA A 213 28.06 -31.42 15.59
C ALA A 213 29.51 -31.21 16.04
N GLY A 214 29.83 -30.02 16.55
CA GLY A 214 31.19 -29.71 17.00
C GLY A 214 31.56 -30.33 18.35
N GLU A 215 30.56 -30.58 19.21
CA GLU A 215 30.79 -31.05 20.60
C GLU A 215 30.09 -32.38 20.88
N HIS A 216 28.79 -32.47 20.59
CA HIS A 216 27.92 -33.59 20.96
C HIS A 216 26.83 -33.80 19.91
N LEU A 217 26.76 -34.99 19.32
CA LEU A 217 25.66 -35.43 18.45
C LEU A 217 24.90 -36.57 19.14
N GLU A 218 23.59 -36.42 19.31
CA GLU A 218 22.76 -37.39 20.02
C GLU A 218 21.47 -37.72 19.28
N LEU A 219 21.20 -39.02 19.16
CA LEU A 219 19.89 -39.56 18.83
C LEU A 219 19.31 -40.23 20.07
N ARG A 220 18.09 -39.84 20.46
CA ARG A 220 17.46 -40.32 21.69
C ARG A 220 16.02 -40.79 21.46
N CYS A 221 15.69 -41.95 22.03
CA CYS A 221 14.34 -42.48 22.12
C CYS A 221 14.10 -43.02 23.53
N GLY A 222 13.37 -42.27 24.37
CA GLY A 222 13.17 -42.63 25.77
C GLY A 222 14.50 -42.74 26.54
N LYS A 223 14.83 -43.96 27.01
CA LYS A 223 16.10 -44.30 27.68
C LYS A 223 17.20 -44.74 26.70
N ALA A 224 16.88 -45.04 25.45
CA ALA A 224 17.87 -45.44 24.44
C ALA A 224 18.56 -44.21 23.84
N ARG A 225 19.88 -44.28 23.69
CA ARG A 225 20.73 -43.19 23.16
C ARG A 225 21.82 -43.74 22.24
N LEU A 226 22.06 -43.02 21.14
CA LEU A 226 23.28 -43.09 20.35
C LEU A 226 23.95 -41.72 20.42
N VAL A 227 25.16 -41.65 20.96
CA VAL A 227 25.88 -40.39 21.19
C VAL A 227 27.27 -40.45 20.59
N MET A 228 27.66 -39.37 19.92
CA MET A 228 29.02 -39.15 19.42
C MET A 228 29.56 -37.85 20.04
N THR A 229 30.79 -37.88 20.53
CA THR A 229 31.45 -36.72 21.16
C THR A 229 32.68 -36.27 20.37
N LYS A 230 33.12 -35.03 20.59
CA LYS A 230 34.25 -34.41 19.86
C LYS A 230 35.58 -35.15 19.93
N ASP A 231 35.79 -35.96 20.96
CA ASP A 231 36.98 -36.80 21.16
C ASP A 231 36.89 -38.12 20.39
N GLY A 232 35.84 -38.31 19.59
CA GLY A 232 35.64 -39.48 18.74
C GLY A 232 35.01 -40.68 19.45
N LYS A 233 34.60 -40.55 20.71
CA LYS A 233 33.88 -41.63 21.42
C LYS A 233 32.46 -41.78 20.87
N ILE A 234 32.03 -43.04 20.78
CA ILE A 234 30.67 -43.41 20.41
C ILE A 234 30.05 -44.20 21.57
N PHE A 235 28.89 -43.78 22.03
CA PHE A 235 28.13 -44.45 23.07
C PHE A 235 26.83 -44.99 22.49
N LEU A 236 26.62 -46.30 22.62
CA LEU A 236 25.35 -46.97 22.33
C LEU A 236 24.78 -47.49 23.66
N ASN A 237 23.66 -46.92 24.12
CA ASN A 237 23.06 -47.25 25.40
C ASN A 237 21.57 -47.57 25.27
N GLY A 238 21.13 -48.59 26.01
CA GLY A 238 19.74 -49.01 26.12
C GLY A 238 19.56 -50.00 27.28
N THR A 239 18.32 -50.24 27.68
CA THR A 239 18.01 -51.27 28.72
C THR A 239 18.23 -52.69 28.22
N LYS A 240 18.14 -52.89 26.90
CA LYS A 240 18.45 -54.12 26.18
C LYS A 240 19.01 -53.71 24.81
N ILE A 241 20.14 -54.28 24.41
CA ILE A 241 20.74 -54.09 23.09
C ILE A 241 20.75 -55.47 22.44
N ASP A 242 19.87 -55.68 21.47
CA ASP A 242 19.84 -56.89 20.67
C ASP A 242 20.69 -56.66 19.41
N LEU A 243 21.73 -57.49 19.22
CA LEU A 243 22.58 -57.49 18.04
C LEU A 243 22.39 -58.83 17.30
N GLU A 244 21.82 -58.78 16.10
CA GLU A 244 21.57 -59.94 15.26
C GLU A 244 22.23 -59.74 13.89
N GLY A 245 23.01 -60.71 13.44
CA GLY A 245 23.64 -60.72 12.12
C GLY A 245 23.24 -61.98 11.35
N ALA A 246 22.77 -61.83 10.12
CA ALA A 246 22.40 -62.96 9.26
C ALA A 246 23.63 -63.78 8.80
N GLU A 247 24.78 -63.11 8.62
CA GLU A 247 26.05 -63.74 8.23
C GLU A 247 27.08 -63.71 9.38
N SER A 248 27.36 -62.52 9.94
CA SER A 248 28.29 -62.37 11.06
C SER A 248 28.08 -61.05 11.80
N VAL A 249 28.57 -60.98 13.04
CA VAL A 249 28.81 -59.74 13.78
C VAL A 249 30.31 -59.70 14.09
N ASN A 250 31.05 -58.79 13.45
CA ASN A 250 32.50 -58.68 13.62
C ASN A 250 32.87 -57.46 14.47
N GLY A 251 33.85 -57.61 15.34
CA GLY A 251 34.51 -56.52 16.02
C GLY A 251 36.02 -56.68 15.85
N ASP A 252 36.69 -55.61 15.45
CA ASP A 252 38.14 -55.59 15.28
C ASP A 252 38.71 -54.37 16.02
N ALA A 253 39.45 -54.63 17.09
CA ALA A 253 40.10 -53.64 17.92
C ALA A 253 41.23 -54.31 18.72
N LEU A 254 42.18 -53.52 19.22
CA LEU A 254 43.20 -54.02 20.15
C LEU A 254 42.58 -54.71 21.38
N THR A 255 41.41 -54.24 21.84
CA THR A 255 40.64 -54.83 22.93
C THR A 255 39.15 -54.75 22.65
N ILE A 256 38.44 -55.87 22.80
CA ILE A 256 36.98 -55.93 22.82
C ILE A 256 36.55 -56.50 24.16
N ASN A 257 35.84 -55.69 24.95
CA ASN A 257 35.46 -56.06 26.31
C ASN A 257 33.95 -56.23 26.44
N TRP A 258 33.49 -57.47 26.45
CA TRP A 258 32.10 -57.83 26.76
C TRP A 258 31.94 -58.02 28.28
N ASN A 259 32.08 -56.94 29.04
CA ASN A 259 32.04 -57.00 30.51
C ASN A 259 30.67 -56.61 31.06
N CYS A 260 30.23 -57.29 32.12
CA CYS A 260 29.04 -56.96 32.92
C CYS A 260 29.32 -55.86 33.98
N GLY A 261 30.49 -55.19 33.91
CA GLY A 261 30.99 -54.24 34.90
C GLY A 261 30.53 -52.78 34.68
N ALA A 262 31.15 -51.84 35.40
CA ALA A 262 30.84 -50.41 35.31
C ALA A 262 31.28 -49.82 33.96
N THR A 263 30.33 -49.68 33.03
CA THR A 263 30.51 -48.97 31.77
C THR A 263 30.67 -47.46 32.01
N GLU A 264 31.45 -46.76 31.16
CA GLU A 264 31.43 -45.29 31.16
C GLU A 264 30.00 -44.79 30.93
N THR A 265 29.56 -43.85 31.75
CA THR A 265 28.23 -43.24 31.62
C THR A 265 28.20 -42.37 30.37
N VAL A 266 27.11 -42.43 29.61
CA VAL A 266 26.88 -41.53 28.49
C VAL A 266 26.94 -40.09 29.00
N PRO A 267 27.81 -39.22 28.43
CA PRO A 267 27.90 -37.84 28.87
C PRO A 267 26.56 -37.12 28.71
N ASP A 268 26.28 -36.19 29.63
CA ASP A 268 25.17 -35.26 29.48
C ASP A 268 25.46 -34.35 28.28
N ALA A 269 24.40 -34.00 27.54
CA ALA A 269 24.53 -32.98 26.52
C ALA A 269 25.03 -31.68 27.19
N PRO A 270 25.90 -30.90 26.52
CA PRO A 270 26.33 -29.60 27.02
C PRO A 270 25.11 -28.77 27.43
N LYS A 271 25.18 -28.11 28.60
CA LYS A 271 24.08 -27.29 29.08
C LYS A 271 23.86 -26.13 28.11
N ASP A 272 22.61 -25.99 27.67
CA ASP A 272 22.18 -24.82 26.91
C ASP A 272 21.87 -23.68 27.88
N ASP A 273 22.88 -22.85 28.16
CA ASP A 273 22.74 -21.67 29.03
C ASP A 273 22.11 -20.47 28.28
N SER A 274 21.64 -20.66 27.04
CA SER A 274 20.97 -19.59 26.30
C SER A 274 19.57 -19.32 26.89
N PRO A 275 19.20 -18.05 27.10
CA PRO A 275 17.89 -17.72 27.67
C PRO A 275 16.77 -18.24 26.75
N GLU A 276 15.79 -18.93 27.32
CA GLU A 276 14.61 -19.38 26.56
C GLU A 276 13.96 -18.18 25.86
N PRO A 277 13.77 -18.24 24.53
CA PRO A 277 13.07 -17.18 23.83
C PRO A 277 11.62 -17.17 24.34
N LYS A 278 11.25 -16.12 25.09
CA LYS A 278 9.86 -15.83 25.42
C LYS A 278 9.12 -15.54 24.11
N MET A 279 8.48 -16.55 23.54
CA MET A 279 7.51 -16.31 22.47
C MET A 279 6.41 -15.41 23.03
N PRO A 280 6.10 -14.27 22.40
CA PRO A 280 4.92 -13.50 22.76
C PRO A 280 3.69 -14.40 22.61
N ASP A 281 2.85 -14.49 23.64
CA ASP A 281 1.55 -15.17 23.54
C ASP A 281 0.63 -14.35 22.65
N MET A 282 0.61 -14.69 21.37
CA MET A 282 -0.16 -14.00 20.33
C MET A 282 -1.68 -14.26 20.44
N ARG A 283 -2.16 -15.07 21.40
CA ARG A 283 -3.60 -15.18 21.69
C ARG A 283 -4.14 -13.98 22.48
N LYS A 284 -3.26 -13.05 22.86
CA LYS A 284 -3.58 -11.84 23.62
C LYS A 284 -3.56 -10.55 22.79
N PHE A 285 -3.37 -10.66 21.47
CA PHE A 285 -3.47 -9.55 20.51
C PHE A 285 -4.59 -9.81 19.50
#